data_AF-A0A7K0FVE5-F1
#
_entry.id   AF-A0A7K0FVE5-F1
#
_cell.length_a   1.000
_cell.length_b   1.000
_cell.length_c   1.000
_cell.angle_alpha   90.00
_cell.angle_beta   90.00
_cell.angle_gamma   90.00
#
_symmetry.space_group_name_H-M   'P 1'
#
loop_
_entity.id
_entity.type
_entity.pdbx_description
1 polymer ?
#
loop_
_entity_poly.entity_id
_entity_poly.type
_entity_poly.pdbx_seq_one_letter_code
_entity_poly.pdbx_strand_id
1 'polypeptide(L)'
;MMQTLKPYRILALDGGGTWALTQVKCLRKLFAETFNNPDASGHEVLSYFDLVAANSGGSLVAAALAENLRLSEIEKIFDDEKIRSKVFSKLGFWEKSLLSSIARIFKIGAKYATKRKHAALKEILPGIAAIDLTKVPSHVAVNGKVKTQFLIIGYDYYRNRAEMFRSDVNSLASTAGIAQKLNGSNAKAGEAGEKLTLVDAIHASSTAPVNYFNEPAMFKVNNKMKYYWDGGVTGNNNPVLAAVTEVLCNRDQYHIGPIQVLSIGTGSVSQLQYDEDSPVKYTELKAKYEEPGLIRDIQKMSTSILNDPPDTAAFVAYMILNPAMPAKPIDFIRMNPVLRPILVNGPSGKHWDLPAGITKEEYAALNAIDMDAVEEEELSLLKKMCDNWLNNSGIPNQSIRSDAALNCLIGHADFNAAKTDFKSWFAAPTNLH
;
A
#
# COMPACT_ATOMS: atom_id res chain seq x y z
N MET A 1 29.53 -5.42 27.43
CA MET A 1 29.16 -4.74 26.17
C MET A 1 27.77 -5.21 25.79
N MET A 2 26.76 -4.34 25.75
CA MET A 2 25.48 -4.71 25.15
C MET A 2 25.72 -4.87 23.64
N GLN A 3 25.55 -6.09 23.14
CA GLN A 3 25.58 -6.35 21.72
C GLN A 3 24.41 -5.58 21.09
N THR A 4 24.70 -4.56 20.30
CA THR A 4 23.65 -3.77 19.64
C THR A 4 22.88 -4.69 18.69
N LEU A 5 21.63 -5.00 19.03
CA LEU A 5 20.77 -5.85 18.20
C LEU A 5 20.63 -5.23 16.81
N LYS A 6 20.68 -6.07 15.77
CA LYS A 6 20.46 -5.65 14.39
C LYS A 6 19.04 -5.07 14.24
N PRO A 7 18.86 -3.97 13.48
CA PRO A 7 17.54 -3.44 13.20
C PRO A 7 16.65 -4.45 12.45
N TYR A 8 15.37 -4.48 12.79
CA TYR A 8 14.31 -5.23 12.10
C TYR A 8 13.56 -4.29 11.17
N ARG A 9 13.59 -4.57 9.87
CA ARG A 9 13.11 -3.67 8.82
C ARG A 9 11.78 -4.11 8.26
N ILE A 10 10.80 -3.21 8.28
CA ILE A 10 9.48 -3.38 7.72
C ILE A 10 9.41 -2.61 6.39
N LEU A 11 8.92 -3.27 5.34
CA LEU A 11 8.41 -2.65 4.13
C LEU A 11 6.89 -2.75 4.15
N ALA A 12 6.21 -1.60 4.26
CA ALA A 12 4.76 -1.51 4.17
C ALA A 12 4.35 -0.91 2.81
N LEU A 13 3.51 -1.62 2.07
CA LEU A 13 3.04 -1.22 0.73
C LEU A 13 1.54 -1.00 0.76
N ASP A 14 1.13 0.26 0.60
CA ASP A 14 -0.29 0.64 0.61
C ASP A 14 -1.06 0.00 -0.55
N GLY A 15 -2.37 -0.14 -0.41
CA GLY A 15 -3.25 -0.43 -1.54
C GLY A 15 -3.54 0.81 -2.38
N GLY A 16 -3.94 0.59 -3.62
CA GLY A 16 -4.20 1.68 -4.58
C GLY A 16 -4.37 1.23 -6.03
N GLY A 17 -4.73 -0.04 -6.29
CA GLY A 17 -4.91 -0.53 -7.66
C GLY A 17 -3.71 -0.25 -8.58
N THR A 18 -3.96 0.41 -9.71
CA THR A 18 -2.93 0.76 -10.71
C THR A 18 -1.95 1.83 -10.20
N TRP A 19 -2.36 2.64 -9.22
CA TRP A 19 -1.49 3.65 -8.60
C TRP A 19 -0.28 3.03 -7.87
N ALA A 20 -0.28 1.70 -7.63
CA ALA A 20 0.88 0.97 -7.13
C ALA A 20 2.12 1.08 -8.05
N LEU A 21 1.96 1.53 -9.30
CA LEU A 21 3.06 2.01 -10.14
C LEU A 21 3.99 2.99 -9.39
N THR A 22 3.42 3.91 -8.61
CA THR A 22 4.16 4.87 -7.78
C THR A 22 5.14 4.18 -6.83
N GLN A 23 4.75 3.06 -6.22
CA GLN A 23 5.60 2.31 -5.30
C GLN A 23 6.80 1.71 -6.02
N VAL A 24 6.58 1.16 -7.22
CA VAL A 24 7.64 0.55 -8.03
C VAL A 24 8.63 1.61 -8.49
N LYS A 25 8.15 2.76 -8.98
CA LYS A 25 9.03 3.88 -9.39
C LYS A 25 9.82 4.44 -8.19
N CYS A 26 9.20 4.52 -7.01
CA CYS A 26 9.87 4.87 -5.76
C CYS A 26 11.00 3.89 -5.44
N LEU A 27 10.71 2.58 -5.40
CA LEU A 27 11.72 1.54 -5.14
C LEU A 27 12.87 1.60 -6.14
N ARG A 28 12.59 1.77 -7.44
CA ARG A 28 13.63 1.93 -8.47
C ARG A 28 14.56 3.10 -8.17
N LYS A 29 13.99 4.26 -7.81
CA LYS A 29 14.78 5.45 -7.48
C LYS A 29 15.57 5.27 -6.18
N LEU A 30 14.99 4.68 -5.14
CA LEU A 30 15.69 4.38 -3.89
C LEU A 30 16.87 3.44 -4.13
N PHE A 31 16.68 2.37 -4.90
CA PHE A 31 17.74 1.39 -5.16
C PHE A 31 18.83 1.94 -6.09
N ALA A 32 18.47 2.76 -7.08
CA ALA A 32 19.43 3.50 -7.89
C ALA A 32 20.34 4.37 -7.01
N GLU A 33 19.76 5.15 -6.12
CA GLU A 33 20.46 6.21 -5.37
C GLU A 33 21.19 5.70 -4.10
N THR A 34 20.74 4.56 -3.58
CA THR A 34 21.29 3.94 -2.36
C THR A 34 22.30 2.84 -2.69
N PHE A 35 22.01 2.02 -3.71
CA PHE A 35 22.78 0.81 -4.02
C PHE A 35 23.39 0.80 -5.43
N ASN A 36 23.23 1.89 -6.21
CA ASN A 36 23.64 1.95 -7.61
C ASN A 36 23.02 0.82 -8.47
N ASN A 37 21.78 0.43 -8.16
CA ASN A 37 21.08 -0.65 -8.84
C ASN A 37 19.62 -0.24 -9.14
N PRO A 38 19.35 0.51 -10.22
CA PRO A 38 17.99 0.97 -10.55
C PRO A 38 17.01 -0.17 -10.89
N ASP A 39 17.51 -1.39 -11.16
CA ASP A 39 16.73 -2.51 -11.67
C ASP A 39 16.98 -3.81 -10.91
N ALA A 40 17.05 -3.69 -9.58
CA ALA A 40 17.20 -4.81 -8.67
C ALA A 40 16.12 -5.87 -8.89
N SER A 41 16.48 -7.14 -8.67
CA SER A 41 15.52 -8.23 -8.65
C SER A 41 14.63 -8.16 -7.41
N GLY A 42 13.45 -8.76 -7.48
CA GLY A 42 12.54 -8.80 -6.35
C GLY A 42 13.16 -9.39 -5.09
N HIS A 43 13.87 -10.51 -5.20
CA HIS A 43 14.56 -11.13 -4.05
C HIS A 43 15.69 -10.25 -3.50
N GLU A 44 16.41 -9.54 -4.36
CA GLU A 44 17.41 -8.55 -3.91
C GLU A 44 16.75 -7.46 -3.06
N VAL A 45 15.61 -6.90 -3.50
CA VAL A 45 14.86 -5.90 -2.73
C VAL A 45 14.40 -6.47 -1.39
N LEU A 46 13.77 -7.64 -1.41
CA LEU A 46 13.26 -8.32 -0.21
C LEU A 46 14.38 -8.59 0.81
N SER A 47 15.59 -8.90 0.36
CA SER A 47 16.74 -9.17 1.23
C SER A 47 17.12 -8.00 2.16
N TYR A 48 16.62 -6.78 1.92
CA TYR A 48 16.82 -5.63 2.81
C TYR A 48 15.79 -5.56 3.95
N PHE A 49 14.66 -6.26 3.85
CA PHE A 49 13.55 -6.21 4.80
C PHE A 49 13.29 -7.56 5.48
N ASP A 50 12.90 -7.51 6.75
CA ASP A 50 12.55 -8.68 7.56
C ASP A 50 11.04 -8.98 7.52
N LEU A 51 10.21 -7.96 7.27
CA LEU A 51 8.77 -8.11 7.05
C LEU A 51 8.32 -7.24 5.87
N VAL A 52 7.54 -7.84 4.97
CA VAL A 52 6.73 -7.13 3.96
C VAL A 52 5.27 -7.22 4.36
N ALA A 53 4.65 -6.08 4.60
CA ALA A 53 3.21 -5.99 4.81
C ALA A 53 2.56 -5.24 3.64
N ALA A 54 1.48 -5.76 3.08
CA ALA A 54 0.91 -5.20 1.87
C ALA A 54 -0.62 -5.37 1.77
N ASN A 55 -1.27 -4.36 1.17
CA ASN A 55 -2.70 -4.39 0.84
C ASN A 55 -2.92 -4.12 -0.66
N SER A 56 -4.01 -4.66 -1.25
CA SER A 56 -4.49 -4.38 -2.61
C SER A 56 -3.38 -4.30 -3.69
N GLY A 57 -3.27 -3.20 -4.44
CA GLY A 57 -2.21 -2.99 -5.44
C GLY A 57 -0.79 -3.20 -4.89
N GLY A 58 -0.50 -2.77 -3.66
CA GLY A 58 0.78 -3.04 -2.99
C GLY A 58 1.03 -4.52 -2.73
N SER A 59 -0.03 -5.32 -2.52
CA SER A 59 0.11 -6.78 -2.39
C SER A 59 0.52 -7.45 -3.72
N LEU A 60 0.10 -6.90 -4.86
CA LEU A 60 0.60 -7.32 -6.17
C LEU A 60 2.09 -6.98 -6.35
N VAL A 61 2.54 -5.80 -5.90
CA VAL A 61 3.96 -5.45 -5.86
C VAL A 61 4.74 -6.43 -4.98
N ALA A 62 4.26 -6.72 -3.75
CA ALA A 62 4.90 -7.68 -2.85
C ALA A 62 5.03 -9.09 -3.46
N ALA A 63 3.98 -9.55 -4.15
CA ALA A 63 3.98 -10.84 -4.81
C ALA A 63 4.91 -10.88 -6.03
N ALA A 64 4.98 -9.80 -6.81
CA ALA A 64 5.91 -9.68 -7.93
C ALA A 64 7.38 -9.63 -7.47
N LEU A 65 7.65 -9.00 -6.31
CA LEU A 65 8.96 -9.09 -5.65
C LEU A 65 9.28 -10.54 -5.22
N ALA A 66 8.29 -11.27 -4.69
CA ALA A 66 8.46 -12.67 -4.28
C ALA A 66 8.64 -13.63 -5.47
N GLU A 67 8.05 -13.32 -6.62
CA GLU A 67 8.27 -13.99 -7.92
C GLU A 67 9.69 -13.73 -8.49
N ASN A 68 10.46 -12.84 -7.85
CA ASN A 68 11.79 -12.39 -8.27
C ASN A 68 11.83 -11.56 -9.56
N LEU A 69 10.71 -10.94 -9.95
CA LEU A 69 10.69 -10.03 -11.09
C LEU A 69 11.60 -8.83 -10.80
N ARG A 70 12.30 -8.33 -11.83
CA ARG A 70 13.04 -7.08 -11.73
C ARG A 70 12.09 -5.90 -11.56
N LEU A 71 12.52 -4.85 -10.88
CA LEU A 71 11.68 -3.68 -10.67
C LEU A 71 11.10 -3.10 -11.99
N SER A 72 11.83 -3.16 -13.11
CA SER A 72 11.30 -2.76 -14.43
C SER A 72 10.23 -3.69 -14.98
N GLU A 73 10.27 -4.98 -14.64
CA GLU A 73 9.23 -5.95 -15.00
C GLU A 73 7.99 -5.76 -14.14
N ILE A 74 8.16 -5.44 -12.86
CA ILE A 74 7.06 -5.08 -11.97
C ILE A 74 6.39 -3.78 -12.46
N GLU A 75 7.16 -2.79 -12.92
CA GLU A 75 6.64 -1.54 -13.48
C GLU A 75 5.69 -1.82 -14.66
N LYS A 76 6.07 -2.75 -15.55
CA LYS A 76 5.26 -3.17 -16.71
C LYS A 76 3.93 -3.81 -16.33
N ILE A 77 3.80 -4.42 -15.16
CA ILE A 77 2.51 -5.00 -14.73
C ILE A 77 1.42 -3.93 -14.64
N PHE A 78 1.80 -2.71 -14.26
CA PHE A 78 0.90 -1.57 -14.12
C PHE A 78 0.88 -0.69 -15.37
N ASP A 79 2.03 -0.54 -16.04
CA ASP A 79 2.17 0.36 -17.20
C ASP A 79 1.64 -0.25 -18.51
N ASP A 80 1.85 -1.55 -18.75
CA ASP A 80 1.45 -2.22 -20.00
C ASP A 80 -0.08 -2.47 -20.04
N GLU A 81 -0.76 -1.86 -21.01
CA GLU A 81 -2.21 -1.99 -21.20
C GLU A 81 -2.68 -3.45 -21.37
N LYS A 82 -1.90 -4.29 -22.05
CA LYS A 82 -2.26 -5.70 -22.27
C LYS A 82 -2.17 -6.51 -20.98
N ILE A 83 -1.20 -6.20 -20.12
CA ILE A 83 -1.09 -6.88 -18.81
C ILE A 83 -2.16 -6.35 -17.86
N ARG A 84 -2.32 -5.03 -17.78
CA ARG A 84 -3.31 -4.36 -16.92
C ARG A 84 -4.74 -4.80 -17.24
N SER A 85 -5.09 -4.87 -18.53
CA SER A 85 -6.44 -5.31 -18.96
C SER A 85 -6.74 -6.79 -18.68
N LYS A 86 -5.74 -7.64 -18.44
CA LYS A 86 -5.95 -9.01 -17.93
C LYS A 86 -6.38 -8.99 -16.46
N VAL A 87 -5.72 -8.17 -15.63
CA VAL A 87 -6.04 -8.04 -14.18
C VAL A 87 -7.36 -7.28 -13.97
N PHE A 88 -7.58 -6.21 -14.73
CA PHE A 88 -8.79 -5.37 -14.74
C PHE A 88 -9.69 -5.72 -15.93
N SER A 89 -10.02 -7.00 -16.08
CA SER A 89 -10.85 -7.46 -17.18
C SER A 89 -12.30 -6.98 -17.02
N LYS A 90 -12.71 -6.02 -17.87
CA LYS A 90 -14.07 -5.41 -17.86
C LYS A 90 -15.16 -6.50 -17.96
N LEU A 91 -16.30 -6.29 -17.29
CA LEU A 91 -17.44 -7.19 -17.37
C LEU A 91 -17.99 -7.31 -18.79
N GLY A 92 -18.30 -8.53 -19.21
CA GLY A 92 -19.00 -8.82 -20.46
C GLY A 92 -20.47 -8.41 -20.42
N PHE A 93 -21.12 -8.40 -21.59
CA PHE A 93 -22.52 -7.98 -21.73
C PHE A 93 -23.48 -8.76 -20.82
N TRP A 94 -23.33 -10.08 -20.74
CA TRP A 94 -24.15 -10.96 -19.90
C TRP A 94 -23.88 -10.77 -18.40
N GLU A 95 -22.63 -10.54 -18.01
CA GLU A 95 -22.26 -10.27 -16.61
C GLU A 95 -22.83 -8.92 -16.14
N LYS A 96 -22.84 -7.91 -17.02
CA LYS A 96 -23.50 -6.62 -16.76
C LYS A 96 -25.02 -6.76 -16.62
N SER A 97 -25.64 -7.69 -17.35
CA SER A 97 -27.08 -7.95 -17.28
C SER A 97 -27.52 -8.57 -15.94
N LEU A 98 -26.61 -9.28 -15.26
CA LEU A 98 -26.83 -9.90 -13.96
C LEU A 98 -26.70 -8.92 -12.77
N LEU A 99 -26.23 -7.69 -13.00
CA LEU A 99 -26.26 -6.64 -11.99
C LEU A 99 -27.71 -6.19 -11.74
N SER A 100 -28.04 -5.95 -10.46
CA SER A 100 -29.38 -5.49 -10.08
C SER A 100 -29.80 -4.26 -10.89
N SER A 101 -31.07 -4.15 -11.25
CA SER A 101 -31.58 -3.01 -12.04
C SER A 101 -31.31 -1.67 -11.36
N ILE A 102 -31.28 -1.65 -10.02
CA ILE A 102 -30.95 -0.50 -9.18
C ILE A 102 -29.46 -0.11 -9.35
N ALA A 103 -28.54 -1.08 -9.28
CA ALA A 103 -27.11 -0.86 -9.53
C ALA A 103 -26.86 -0.21 -10.92
N ARG A 104 -27.54 -0.71 -11.96
CA ARG A 104 -27.43 -0.17 -13.32
C ARG A 104 -27.97 1.26 -13.46
N ILE A 105 -29.11 1.58 -12.82
CA ILE A 105 -29.74 2.91 -12.89
C ILE A 105 -28.89 3.98 -12.18
N PHE A 106 -28.28 3.63 -11.05
CA PHE A 106 -27.54 4.58 -10.21
C PHE A 106 -26.02 4.61 -10.48
N LYS A 107 -25.55 3.95 -11.54
CA LYS A 107 -24.12 3.81 -11.88
C LYS A 107 -23.26 3.28 -10.71
N ILE A 108 -23.86 2.47 -9.82
CA ILE A 108 -23.16 1.74 -8.76
C ILE A 108 -23.06 0.31 -9.24
N GLY A 109 -21.87 -0.18 -9.52
CA GLY A 109 -21.74 -1.57 -9.96
C GLY A 109 -20.34 -1.93 -10.37
N ALA A 110 -20.00 -3.20 -10.19
CA ALA A 110 -18.70 -3.73 -10.52
C ALA A 110 -18.33 -3.49 -11.99
N LYS A 111 -17.08 -3.06 -12.21
CA LYS A 111 -16.49 -2.85 -13.53
C LYS A 111 -15.81 -4.12 -14.06
N TYR A 112 -15.33 -5.00 -13.18
CA TYR A 112 -14.38 -6.08 -13.49
C TYR A 112 -14.80 -7.46 -12.98
N ALA A 113 -14.36 -8.50 -13.69
CA ALA A 113 -14.66 -9.90 -13.36
C ALA A 113 -13.61 -10.51 -12.41
N THR A 114 -14.05 -10.97 -11.23
CA THR A 114 -13.16 -11.54 -10.20
C THR A 114 -12.48 -12.83 -10.64
N LYS A 115 -13.23 -13.77 -11.26
CA LYS A 115 -12.67 -15.04 -11.75
C LYS A 115 -11.54 -14.86 -12.77
N ARG A 116 -11.70 -13.91 -13.70
CA ARG A 116 -10.66 -13.62 -14.71
C ARG A 116 -9.39 -13.08 -14.05
N LYS A 117 -9.52 -12.22 -13.03
CA LYS A 117 -8.37 -11.74 -12.26
C LYS A 117 -7.56 -12.86 -11.62
N HIS A 118 -8.20 -13.84 -10.96
CA HIS A 118 -7.46 -14.91 -10.30
C HIS A 118 -6.62 -15.72 -11.30
N ALA A 119 -7.17 -16.04 -12.47
CA ALA A 119 -6.44 -16.72 -13.54
C ALA A 119 -5.28 -15.85 -14.06
N ALA A 120 -5.52 -14.56 -14.30
CA ALA A 120 -4.50 -13.63 -14.76
C ALA A 120 -3.33 -13.51 -13.76
N LEU A 121 -3.61 -13.46 -12.45
CA LEU A 121 -2.55 -13.41 -11.43
C LEU A 121 -1.66 -14.66 -11.46
N LYS A 122 -2.23 -15.85 -11.71
CA LYS A 122 -1.45 -17.10 -11.86
C LYS A 122 -0.61 -17.12 -13.13
N GLU A 123 -1.07 -16.48 -14.20
CA GLU A 123 -0.31 -16.34 -15.44
C GLU A 123 0.86 -15.36 -15.28
N ILE A 124 0.64 -14.26 -14.55
CA ILE A 124 1.66 -13.22 -14.33
C ILE A 124 2.70 -13.69 -13.31
N LEU A 125 2.30 -14.49 -12.31
CA LEU A 125 3.14 -14.90 -11.17
C LEU A 125 3.18 -16.43 -11.01
N PRO A 126 3.68 -17.16 -12.03
CA PRO A 126 3.56 -18.62 -12.09
C PRO A 126 4.35 -19.35 -11.00
N GLY A 127 5.49 -18.82 -10.55
CA GLY A 127 6.32 -19.42 -9.51
C GLY A 127 5.62 -19.42 -8.16
N ILE A 128 5.24 -18.24 -7.66
CA ILE A 128 4.57 -18.10 -6.36
C ILE A 128 3.13 -18.62 -6.36
N ALA A 129 2.48 -18.76 -7.53
CA ALA A 129 1.18 -19.41 -7.66
C ALA A 129 1.18 -20.89 -7.26
N ALA A 130 2.35 -21.53 -7.23
CA ALA A 130 2.52 -22.92 -6.83
C ALA A 130 3.06 -23.09 -5.40
N ILE A 131 3.37 -21.99 -4.72
CA ILE A 131 4.06 -22.00 -3.43
C ILE A 131 3.08 -21.63 -2.33
N ASP A 132 2.97 -22.51 -1.33
CA ASP A 132 2.23 -22.24 -0.11
C ASP A 132 2.82 -21.01 0.61
N LEU A 133 1.97 -20.12 1.11
CA LEU A 133 2.36 -18.86 1.73
C LEU A 133 3.42 -19.05 2.84
N THR A 134 3.34 -20.16 3.59
CA THR A 134 4.28 -20.49 4.68
C THR A 134 5.68 -20.88 4.17
N LYS A 135 5.82 -21.17 2.87
CA LYS A 135 7.07 -21.54 2.21
C LYS A 135 7.70 -20.39 1.42
N VAL A 136 6.99 -19.28 1.24
CA VAL A 136 7.50 -18.09 0.54
C VAL A 136 8.80 -17.56 1.18
N PRO A 137 8.96 -17.47 2.52
CA PRO A 137 10.21 -16.99 3.11
C PRO A 137 11.44 -17.83 2.71
N SER A 138 11.27 -19.15 2.57
CA SER A 138 12.32 -20.04 2.04
C SER A 138 12.57 -19.84 0.56
N HIS A 139 11.53 -19.56 -0.22
CA HIS A 139 11.65 -19.32 -1.65
C HIS A 139 12.41 -18.02 -1.99
N VAL A 140 12.19 -16.95 -1.22
CA VAL A 140 12.82 -15.64 -1.44
C VAL A 140 14.18 -15.49 -0.75
N ALA A 141 14.71 -16.57 -0.16
CA ALA A 141 15.94 -16.54 0.60
C ALA A 141 17.16 -16.27 -0.29
N VAL A 142 17.90 -15.21 0.01
CA VAL A 142 19.15 -14.87 -0.69
C VAL A 142 20.34 -15.48 0.08
N ASN A 143 21.24 -16.15 -0.63
CA ASN A 143 22.41 -16.84 -0.06
C ASN A 143 22.03 -17.83 1.07
N GLY A 144 20.89 -18.52 0.92
CA GLY A 144 20.40 -19.49 1.90
C GLY A 144 19.87 -18.89 3.21
N LYS A 145 19.78 -17.56 3.33
CA LYS A 145 19.29 -16.88 4.53
C LYS A 145 17.85 -16.42 4.32
N VAL A 146 16.92 -17.08 5.01
CA VAL A 146 15.54 -16.60 5.12
C VAL A 146 15.54 -15.33 5.95
N LYS A 147 15.08 -14.24 5.35
CA LYS A 147 14.98 -12.95 6.05
C LYS A 147 13.56 -12.43 6.08
N THR A 148 12.82 -12.57 4.97
CA THR A 148 11.60 -11.81 4.76
C THR A 148 10.35 -12.64 5.02
N GLN A 149 9.55 -12.20 5.98
CA GLN A 149 8.18 -12.66 6.20
C GLN A 149 7.18 -11.80 5.42
N PHE A 150 5.98 -12.34 5.16
CA PHE A 150 4.90 -11.67 4.45
C PHE A 150 3.63 -11.59 5.31
N LEU A 151 2.99 -10.44 5.30
CA LEU A 151 1.69 -10.17 5.90
C LEU A 151 0.79 -9.49 4.86
N ILE A 152 -0.19 -10.23 4.33
CA ILE A 152 -1.15 -9.73 3.34
C ILE A 152 -2.53 -9.60 4.01
N ILE A 153 -3.22 -8.49 3.75
CA ILE A 153 -4.45 -8.15 4.46
C ILE A 153 -5.66 -8.35 3.54
N GLY A 154 -6.66 -9.07 4.02
CA GLY A 154 -7.97 -9.20 3.36
C GLY A 154 -9.11 -8.95 4.33
N TYR A 155 -10.33 -9.00 3.83
CA TYR A 155 -11.56 -8.98 4.61
C TYR A 155 -12.27 -10.33 4.46
N ASP A 156 -12.43 -11.09 5.55
CA ASP A 156 -13.23 -12.33 5.54
C ASP A 156 -14.72 -11.98 5.44
N TYR A 157 -15.31 -12.33 4.29
CA TYR A 157 -16.67 -11.95 3.92
C TYR A 157 -17.71 -12.40 4.95
N TYR A 158 -17.58 -13.62 5.49
CA TYR A 158 -18.60 -14.20 6.37
C TYR A 158 -18.30 -13.97 7.84
N ARG A 159 -17.02 -13.83 8.22
CA ARG A 159 -16.63 -13.51 9.60
C ARG A 159 -16.67 -12.02 9.91
N ASN A 160 -16.82 -11.16 8.90
CA ASN A 160 -16.88 -9.71 9.03
C ASN A 160 -15.71 -9.11 9.80
N ARG A 161 -14.49 -9.53 9.47
CA ARG A 161 -13.25 -9.08 10.12
C ARG A 161 -12.08 -9.08 9.14
N ALA A 162 -11.02 -8.39 9.52
CA ALA A 162 -9.74 -8.53 8.83
C ALA A 162 -9.25 -9.98 8.90
N GLU A 163 -8.83 -10.48 7.74
CA GLU A 163 -8.04 -11.70 7.61
C GLU A 163 -6.60 -11.29 7.33
N MET A 164 -5.68 -11.92 8.05
CA MET A 164 -4.28 -11.52 8.06
C MET A 164 -3.48 -12.74 7.60
N PHE A 165 -3.27 -12.84 6.29
CA PHE A 165 -2.55 -13.93 5.65
C PHE A 165 -1.06 -13.77 5.96
N ARG A 166 -0.53 -14.65 6.82
CA ARG A 166 0.85 -14.61 7.30
C ARG A 166 1.66 -15.78 6.77
N SER A 167 2.90 -15.51 6.40
CA SER A 167 3.89 -16.59 6.20
C SER A 167 4.39 -17.16 7.53
N ASP A 168 4.44 -16.36 8.59
CA ASP A 168 4.79 -16.81 9.93
C ASP A 168 3.58 -17.42 10.67
N VAL A 169 3.52 -18.74 10.66
CA VAL A 169 2.46 -19.52 11.33
C VAL A 169 2.58 -19.54 12.85
N ASN A 170 3.73 -19.18 13.42
CA ASN A 170 3.96 -19.17 14.86
C ASN A 170 3.83 -17.77 15.46
N SER A 171 3.38 -16.80 14.66
CA SER A 171 3.23 -15.42 15.09
C SER A 171 2.28 -15.30 16.27
N LEU A 172 2.72 -14.59 17.31
CA LEU A 172 1.90 -14.24 18.47
C LEU A 172 0.86 -13.16 18.19
N ALA A 173 0.86 -12.57 16.99
CA ALA A 173 -0.25 -11.73 16.52
C ALA A 173 -1.42 -12.57 15.97
N SER A 174 -1.25 -13.89 15.84
CA SER A 174 -2.30 -14.81 15.41
C SER A 174 -2.94 -15.52 16.61
N THR A 175 -4.25 -15.75 16.56
CA THR A 175 -4.96 -16.53 17.60
C THR A 175 -4.38 -17.93 17.76
N ALA A 176 -3.95 -18.55 16.65
CA ALA A 176 -3.32 -19.88 16.67
C ALA A 176 -1.98 -19.86 17.41
N GLY A 177 -1.10 -18.87 17.14
CA GLY A 177 0.18 -18.73 17.83
C GLY A 177 0.02 -18.43 19.31
N ILE A 178 -0.94 -17.58 19.70
CA ILE A 178 -1.27 -17.33 21.12
C ILE A 178 -1.75 -18.63 21.79
N ALA A 179 -2.70 -19.33 21.17
CA ALA A 179 -3.25 -20.57 21.73
C ALA A 179 -2.16 -21.65 21.89
N GLN A 180 -1.25 -21.77 20.92
CA GLN A 180 -0.11 -22.68 21.00
C GLN A 180 0.79 -22.36 22.20
N LYS A 181 1.14 -21.08 22.36
CA LYS A 181 2.01 -20.62 23.47
C LYS A 181 1.35 -20.84 24.84
N LEU A 182 0.05 -20.59 24.96
CA LEU A 182 -0.70 -20.79 26.22
C LEU A 182 -0.89 -22.27 26.57
N ASN A 183 -1.16 -23.12 25.57
CA ASN A 183 -1.43 -24.55 25.80
C ASN A 183 -0.15 -25.38 25.98
N GLY A 184 1.05 -24.78 25.88
CA GLY A 184 2.33 -25.48 25.95
C GLY A 184 2.50 -26.56 24.87
N SER A 185 1.74 -26.46 23.77
CA SER A 185 1.76 -27.48 22.72
C SER A 185 2.96 -27.27 21.79
N ASN A 186 3.89 -28.23 21.77
CA ASN A 186 5.01 -28.28 20.82
C ASN A 186 4.55 -28.63 19.38
N ALA A 187 3.26 -28.83 19.15
CA ALA A 187 2.71 -29.07 17.82
C ALA A 187 2.89 -27.80 16.97
N LYS A 188 3.71 -27.86 15.92
CA LYS A 188 3.87 -26.76 14.97
C LYS A 188 2.48 -26.39 14.43
N ALA A 189 2.08 -25.12 14.54
CA ALA A 189 0.83 -24.62 13.94
C ALA A 189 0.72 -24.96 12.43
N GLY A 190 1.86 -25.22 11.77
CA GLY A 190 1.96 -25.59 10.36
C GLY A 190 1.50 -27.00 9.95
N GLU A 191 1.23 -27.95 10.85
CA GLU A 191 0.70 -29.28 10.43
C GLU A 191 -0.81 -29.26 10.16
N ALA A 192 -1.53 -28.27 10.69
CA ALA A 192 -2.95 -28.00 10.42
C ALA A 192 -3.19 -26.64 9.73
N GLY A 193 -2.12 -26.03 9.19
CA GLY A 193 -2.15 -24.70 8.59
C GLY A 193 -3.12 -24.59 7.41
N GLU A 194 -3.68 -23.40 7.23
CA GLU A 194 -4.47 -23.04 6.06
C GLU A 194 -3.57 -23.10 4.81
N LYS A 195 -3.69 -24.18 4.02
CA LYS A 195 -2.96 -24.30 2.75
C LYS A 195 -3.54 -23.31 1.74
N LEU A 196 -2.82 -22.23 1.50
CA LEU A 196 -3.12 -21.21 0.49
C LEU A 196 -1.82 -20.63 -0.05
N THR A 197 -1.86 -20.15 -1.29
CA THR A 197 -0.69 -19.57 -1.96
C THR A 197 -0.62 -18.06 -1.75
N LEU A 198 0.55 -17.45 -1.99
CA LEU A 198 0.63 -15.98 -1.99
C LEU A 198 -0.29 -15.36 -3.06
N VAL A 199 -0.50 -16.04 -4.20
CA VAL A 199 -1.45 -15.59 -5.23
C VAL A 199 -2.90 -15.61 -4.73
N ASP A 200 -3.28 -16.60 -3.92
CA ASP A 200 -4.61 -16.62 -3.29
C ASP A 200 -4.77 -15.45 -2.31
N ALA A 201 -3.75 -15.17 -1.49
CA ALA A 201 -3.75 -14.06 -0.53
C ALA A 201 -3.85 -12.68 -1.22
N ILE A 202 -3.10 -12.44 -2.31
CA ILE A 202 -3.22 -11.19 -3.07
C ILE A 202 -4.56 -11.11 -3.83
N HIS A 203 -5.11 -12.24 -4.26
CA HIS A 203 -6.42 -12.28 -4.89
C HIS A 203 -7.50 -11.83 -3.89
N ALA A 204 -7.45 -12.30 -2.64
CA ALA A 204 -8.28 -11.78 -1.55
C ALA A 204 -8.05 -10.28 -1.33
N SER A 205 -6.79 -9.90 -1.08
CA SER A 205 -6.35 -8.55 -0.70
C SER A 205 -6.62 -7.47 -1.76
N SER A 206 -6.74 -7.82 -3.05
CA SER A 206 -6.95 -6.86 -4.14
C SER A 206 -8.34 -6.92 -4.78
N THR A 207 -9.32 -7.59 -4.15
CA THR A 207 -10.69 -7.65 -4.66
C THR A 207 -11.56 -6.59 -3.99
N ALA A 208 -11.47 -5.36 -4.48
CA ALA A 208 -12.26 -4.25 -3.96
C ALA A 208 -13.76 -4.40 -4.30
N PRO A 209 -14.67 -4.22 -3.32
CA PRO A 209 -16.11 -4.37 -3.53
C PRO A 209 -16.75 -3.14 -4.21
N VAL A 210 -18.08 -3.18 -4.35
CA VAL A 210 -18.97 -2.08 -4.77
C VAL A 210 -18.78 -1.62 -6.23
N ASN A 211 -17.65 -1.01 -6.55
CA ASN A 211 -17.40 -0.34 -7.83
C ASN A 211 -16.30 -0.99 -8.69
N TYR A 212 -15.63 -2.03 -8.19
CA TYR A 212 -14.54 -2.68 -8.93
C TYR A 212 -14.89 -4.11 -9.31
N PHE A 213 -14.96 -5.05 -8.37
CA PHE A 213 -15.13 -6.48 -8.67
C PHE A 213 -16.55 -6.98 -8.39
N ASN A 214 -17.04 -7.88 -9.25
CA ASN A 214 -18.44 -8.31 -9.26
C ASN A 214 -18.81 -9.39 -8.23
N GLU A 215 -17.83 -10.11 -7.72
CA GLU A 215 -18.02 -11.16 -6.72
C GLU A 215 -16.80 -11.21 -5.78
N PRO A 216 -16.93 -11.69 -4.53
CA PRO A 216 -15.80 -11.85 -3.63
C PRO A 216 -14.73 -12.76 -4.24
N ALA A 217 -13.49 -12.57 -3.82
CA ALA A 217 -12.41 -13.49 -4.13
C ALA A 217 -12.72 -14.86 -3.56
N MET A 218 -12.63 -15.89 -4.40
CA MET A 218 -13.00 -17.25 -4.05
C MET A 218 -11.85 -18.22 -4.33
N PHE A 219 -11.44 -18.94 -3.30
CA PHE A 219 -10.48 -20.05 -3.40
C PHE A 219 -10.65 -21.04 -2.24
N LYS A 220 -10.13 -22.26 -2.44
CA LYS A 220 -10.18 -23.30 -1.41
C LYS A 220 -9.05 -23.08 -0.41
N VAL A 221 -9.41 -23.05 0.86
CA VAL A 221 -8.47 -23.17 1.99
C VAL A 221 -8.82 -24.45 2.72
N ASN A 222 -7.88 -25.40 2.82
CA ASN A 222 -8.12 -26.71 3.43
C ASN A 222 -9.39 -27.41 2.89
N ASN A 223 -9.52 -27.45 1.56
CA ASN A 223 -10.66 -27.99 0.81
C ASN A 223 -12.02 -27.30 1.03
N LYS A 224 -12.09 -26.22 1.81
CA LYS A 224 -13.31 -25.43 2.01
C LYS A 224 -13.24 -24.16 1.19
N MET A 225 -14.32 -23.83 0.48
CA MET A 225 -14.39 -22.58 -0.26
C MET A 225 -14.48 -21.40 0.72
N LYS A 226 -13.66 -20.38 0.48
CA LYS A 226 -13.58 -19.16 1.27
C LYS A 226 -13.85 -17.94 0.39
N TYR A 227 -14.25 -16.85 1.02
CA TYR A 227 -14.78 -15.66 0.37
C TYR A 227 -14.15 -14.43 1.01
N TYR A 228 -13.51 -13.59 0.20
CA TYR A 228 -12.79 -12.43 0.69
C TYR A 228 -13.05 -11.18 -0.14
N TRP A 229 -12.94 -10.03 0.51
CA TRP A 229 -12.79 -8.72 -0.14
C TRP A 229 -11.42 -8.12 0.19
N ASP A 230 -11.10 -7.01 -0.49
CA ASP A 230 -9.91 -6.20 -0.27
C ASP A 230 -9.74 -5.81 1.21
N GLY A 231 -8.50 -5.89 1.70
CA GLY A 231 -8.16 -5.53 3.07
C GLY A 231 -8.37 -4.05 3.38
N GLY A 232 -8.44 -3.18 2.38
CA GLY A 232 -8.77 -1.77 2.53
C GLY A 232 -10.12 -1.56 3.25
N VAL A 233 -11.07 -2.49 3.09
CA VAL A 233 -12.38 -2.50 3.79
C VAL A 233 -12.22 -2.47 5.32
N THR A 234 -11.08 -2.92 5.83
CA THR A 234 -10.80 -3.02 7.28
C THR A 234 -10.10 -1.78 7.84
N GLY A 235 -9.89 -0.73 7.04
CA GLY A 235 -9.07 0.43 7.43
C GLY A 235 -7.58 0.12 7.47
N ASN A 236 -7.14 -0.92 6.75
CA ASN A 236 -5.72 -1.29 6.63
C ASN A 236 -5.24 -1.12 5.18
N ASN A 237 -5.73 -0.10 4.47
CA ASN A 237 -5.21 0.15 3.13
C ASN A 237 -3.74 0.59 3.20
N ASN A 238 -3.34 1.36 4.22
CA ASN A 238 -1.95 1.43 4.66
C ASN A 238 -1.68 0.35 5.72
N PRO A 239 -0.92 -0.72 5.41
CA PRO A 239 -0.75 -1.87 6.31
C PRO A 239 0.27 -1.62 7.43
N VAL A 240 0.83 -0.41 7.56
CA VAL A 240 1.93 -0.11 8.49
C VAL A 240 1.58 -0.39 9.96
N LEU A 241 0.34 -0.11 10.37
CA LEU A 241 -0.10 -0.37 11.74
C LEU A 241 -0.20 -1.88 12.03
N ALA A 242 -0.73 -2.65 11.09
CA ALA A 242 -0.76 -4.10 11.18
C ALA A 242 0.66 -4.68 11.23
N ALA A 243 1.59 -4.15 10.42
CA ALA A 243 2.98 -4.56 10.39
C ALA A 243 3.73 -4.28 11.70
N VAL A 244 3.55 -3.08 12.27
CA VAL A 244 4.15 -2.72 13.57
C VAL A 244 3.57 -3.59 14.68
N THR A 245 2.26 -3.84 14.67
CA THR A 245 1.62 -4.75 15.63
C THR A 245 2.19 -6.17 15.53
N GLU A 246 2.36 -6.68 14.32
CA GLU A 246 2.96 -7.99 14.04
C GLU A 246 4.36 -8.12 14.67
N VAL A 247 5.20 -7.10 14.47
CA VAL A 247 6.57 -7.08 15.00
C VAL A 247 6.58 -6.96 16.53
N LEU A 248 5.74 -6.11 17.11
CA LEU A 248 5.69 -5.93 18.56
C LEU A 248 5.20 -7.16 19.30
N CYS A 249 4.16 -7.84 18.79
CA CYS A 249 3.68 -9.10 19.37
C CYS A 249 4.76 -10.18 19.41
N ASN A 250 5.69 -10.16 18.44
CA ASN A 250 6.75 -11.17 18.30
C ASN A 250 8.12 -10.71 18.81
N ARG A 251 8.22 -9.52 19.42
CA ARG A 251 9.50 -8.89 19.77
C ARG A 251 10.37 -9.79 20.64
N ASP A 252 9.80 -10.31 21.73
CA ASP A 252 10.53 -11.18 22.65
C ASP A 252 10.78 -12.56 22.05
N GLN A 253 9.80 -13.08 21.29
CA GLN A 253 9.90 -14.40 20.66
C GLN A 253 11.07 -14.49 19.67
N TYR A 254 11.30 -13.42 18.90
CA TYR A 254 12.35 -13.38 17.86
C TYR A 254 13.52 -12.45 18.21
N HIS A 255 13.60 -11.96 19.44
CA HIS A 255 14.67 -11.05 19.90
C HIS A 255 14.86 -9.83 18.98
N ILE A 256 13.74 -9.21 18.60
CA ILE A 256 13.71 -8.11 17.63
C ILE A 256 14.30 -6.83 18.26
N GLY A 257 15.35 -6.32 17.60
CA GLY A 257 16.05 -5.10 17.96
C GLY A 257 15.28 -3.80 17.66
N PRO A 258 15.98 -2.70 17.34
CA PRO A 258 15.35 -1.47 16.85
C PRO A 258 14.50 -1.73 15.60
N ILE A 259 13.36 -1.06 15.46
CA ILE A 259 12.42 -1.27 14.35
C ILE A 259 12.58 -0.11 13.38
N GLN A 260 12.82 -0.44 12.10
CA GLN A 260 12.88 0.51 11.00
C GLN A 260 11.70 0.27 10.05
N VAL A 261 10.98 1.32 9.66
CA VAL A 261 9.75 1.23 8.88
C VAL A 261 9.87 2.07 7.61
N LEU A 262 9.77 1.43 6.45
CA LEU A 262 9.56 2.10 5.17
C LEU A 262 8.14 1.83 4.71
N SER A 263 7.26 2.84 4.79
CA SER A 263 5.90 2.78 4.27
C SER A 263 5.82 3.55 2.96
N ILE A 264 5.50 2.86 1.86
CA ILE A 264 5.39 3.45 0.53
C ILE A 264 3.93 3.45 0.07
N GLY A 265 3.43 4.64 -0.23
CA GLY A 265 2.07 4.86 -0.68
C GLY A 265 1.92 4.83 -2.19
N THR A 266 0.67 4.82 -2.64
CA THR A 266 0.32 4.81 -4.07
C THR A 266 0.06 6.21 -4.63
N GLY A 267 -0.01 7.22 -3.78
CA GLY A 267 -0.41 8.59 -4.07
C GLY A 267 -1.69 8.96 -3.34
N SER A 268 -1.84 10.23 -2.99
CA SER A 268 -3.05 10.76 -2.38
C SER A 268 -3.38 12.14 -2.91
N VAL A 269 -4.67 12.50 -2.86
CA VAL A 269 -5.15 13.82 -3.20
C VAL A 269 -5.73 14.48 -1.94
N SER A 270 -5.45 15.76 -1.75
CA SER A 270 -5.96 16.57 -0.65
C SER A 270 -6.46 17.88 -1.23
N GLN A 271 -7.72 18.21 -0.98
CA GLN A 271 -8.33 19.48 -1.36
C GLN A 271 -8.65 20.31 -0.11
N LEU A 272 -8.74 21.63 -0.28
CA LEU A 272 -9.24 22.53 0.77
C LEU A 272 -10.71 22.23 1.04
N GLN A 273 -11.20 22.66 2.20
CA GLN A 273 -12.64 22.58 2.47
C GLN A 273 -13.43 23.41 1.44
N TYR A 274 -14.67 23.01 1.19
CA TYR A 274 -15.50 23.70 0.19
C TYR A 274 -15.77 25.16 0.57
N ASP A 275 -15.80 25.44 1.87
CA ASP A 275 -16.02 26.73 2.53
C ASP A 275 -14.72 27.39 3.01
N GLU A 276 -13.55 27.01 2.46
CA GLU A 276 -12.27 27.63 2.81
C GLU A 276 -12.30 29.16 2.66
N ASP A 277 -12.04 29.87 3.76
CA ASP A 277 -12.05 31.34 3.82
C ASP A 277 -10.77 31.97 3.24
N SER A 278 -9.65 31.23 3.29
CA SER A 278 -8.38 31.74 2.78
C SER A 278 -8.45 32.01 1.28
N PRO A 279 -7.80 33.08 0.77
CA PRO A 279 -7.78 33.37 -0.66
C PRO A 279 -7.25 32.18 -1.47
N VAL A 280 -7.98 31.78 -2.52
CA VAL A 280 -7.56 30.74 -3.46
C VAL A 280 -7.44 31.32 -4.85
N LYS A 281 -6.41 30.93 -5.60
CA LYS A 281 -6.23 31.37 -6.99
C LYS A 281 -7.09 30.59 -7.97
N TYR A 282 -7.33 29.31 -7.68
CA TYR A 282 -8.14 28.40 -8.50
C TYR A 282 -9.20 27.72 -7.63
N THR A 283 -10.43 27.64 -8.14
CA THR A 283 -11.56 27.04 -7.43
C THR A 283 -11.44 25.52 -7.26
N GLU A 284 -10.70 24.86 -8.15
CA GLU A 284 -10.45 23.41 -8.19
C GLU A 284 -9.61 22.94 -7.00
N LEU A 285 -8.94 23.86 -6.30
CA LEU A 285 -8.23 23.57 -5.05
C LEU A 285 -9.19 23.21 -3.92
N LYS A 286 -10.46 23.64 -4.00
CA LYS A 286 -11.49 23.35 -3.00
C LYS A 286 -12.24 22.07 -3.34
N ALA A 287 -12.61 21.34 -2.31
CA ALA A 287 -13.56 20.25 -2.42
C ALA A 287 -14.90 20.78 -2.96
N LYS A 288 -15.57 19.98 -3.79
CA LYS A 288 -16.89 20.34 -4.30
C LYS A 288 -17.93 20.19 -3.18
N TYR A 289 -18.78 21.19 -3.01
CA TYR A 289 -19.94 21.04 -2.15
C TYR A 289 -20.92 20.08 -2.82
N GLU A 290 -21.32 19.04 -2.09
CA GLU A 290 -22.31 18.07 -2.52
C GLU A 290 -23.29 17.84 -1.38
N GLU A 291 -24.59 18.01 -1.64
CA GLU A 291 -25.63 17.72 -0.65
C GLU A 291 -25.61 16.22 -0.28
N PRO A 292 -25.74 15.88 1.03
CA PRO A 292 -25.84 14.50 1.48
C PRO A 292 -27.01 13.75 0.83
N GLY A 293 -26.85 12.45 0.62
CA GLY A 293 -27.90 11.62 0.05
C GLY A 293 -27.49 10.16 -0.02
N LEU A 294 -28.41 9.26 0.32
CA LEU A 294 -28.16 7.83 0.54
C LEU A 294 -27.21 7.17 -0.48
N ILE A 295 -27.45 7.39 -1.77
CA ILE A 295 -26.69 6.76 -2.86
C ILE A 295 -25.25 7.30 -2.91
N ARG A 296 -25.09 8.61 -2.78
CA ARG A 296 -23.79 9.27 -2.78
C ARG A 296 -23.03 8.97 -1.50
N ASP A 297 -23.72 8.94 -0.35
CA ASP A 297 -23.13 8.61 0.93
C ASP A 297 -22.58 7.18 0.92
N ILE A 298 -23.28 6.22 0.30
CA ILE A 298 -22.77 4.86 0.09
C ILE A 298 -21.51 4.87 -0.79
N GLN A 299 -21.52 5.59 -1.91
CA GLN A 299 -20.34 5.69 -2.79
C GLN A 299 -19.16 6.33 -2.07
N LYS A 300 -19.39 7.46 -1.39
CA LYS A 300 -18.39 8.23 -0.64
C LYS A 300 -17.81 7.42 0.51
N MET A 301 -18.63 6.70 1.27
CA MET A 301 -18.16 5.83 2.35
C MET A 301 -17.35 4.66 1.79
N SER A 302 -17.82 4.01 0.71
CA SER A 302 -17.10 2.89 0.11
C SER A 302 -15.72 3.30 -0.42
N THR A 303 -15.60 4.46 -1.08
CA THR A 303 -14.31 4.94 -1.58
C THR A 303 -13.43 5.45 -0.45
N SER A 304 -13.99 6.11 0.58
CA SER A 304 -13.22 6.60 1.73
C SER A 304 -12.59 5.46 2.54
N ILE A 305 -13.31 4.35 2.71
CA ILE A 305 -12.78 3.17 3.41
C ILE A 305 -11.62 2.56 2.62
N LEU A 306 -11.77 2.40 1.30
CA LEU A 306 -10.73 1.82 0.44
C LEU A 306 -9.51 2.72 0.27
N ASN A 307 -9.72 4.03 0.20
CA ASN A 307 -8.63 4.99 0.01
C ASN A 307 -7.83 5.25 1.29
N ASP A 308 -8.31 4.83 2.47
CA ASP A 308 -7.76 5.08 3.82
C ASP A 308 -7.07 6.44 3.90
N PRO A 309 -7.79 7.53 4.26
CA PRO A 309 -7.19 8.86 4.32
C PRO A 309 -5.87 8.77 5.10
N PRO A 310 -4.70 8.97 4.45
CA PRO A 310 -3.47 8.21 4.73
C PRO A 310 -2.70 8.60 6.01
N ASP A 311 -3.39 9.14 7.01
CA ASP A 311 -2.81 9.75 8.19
C ASP A 311 -3.04 8.95 9.47
N THR A 312 -4.01 8.02 9.51
CA THR A 312 -4.35 7.35 10.77
C THR A 312 -3.38 6.21 11.09
N ALA A 313 -3.25 5.22 10.19
CA ALA A 313 -2.39 4.06 10.43
C ALA A 313 -0.93 4.47 10.62
N ALA A 314 -0.42 5.36 9.76
CA ALA A 314 0.96 5.87 9.84
C ALA A 314 1.22 6.63 11.15
N PHE A 315 0.30 7.51 11.57
CA PHE A 315 0.47 8.25 12.82
C PHE A 315 0.42 7.35 14.05
N VAL A 316 -0.56 6.45 14.12
CA VAL A 316 -0.70 5.54 15.27
C VAL A 316 0.53 4.63 15.37
N ALA A 317 0.98 4.05 14.27
CA ALA A 317 2.19 3.24 14.22
C ALA A 317 3.44 4.05 14.63
N TYR A 318 3.55 5.28 14.16
CA TYR A 318 4.63 6.18 14.52
C TYR A 318 4.64 6.50 16.01
N MET A 319 3.48 6.83 16.62
CA MET A 319 3.35 7.11 18.06
C MET A 319 3.69 5.88 18.91
N ILE A 320 3.26 4.69 18.49
CA ILE A 320 3.56 3.44 19.18
C ILE A 320 5.07 3.20 19.25
N LEU A 321 5.79 3.47 18.16
CA LEU A 321 7.24 3.32 18.12
C LEU A 321 8.00 4.48 18.78
N ASN A 322 7.37 5.66 18.89
CA ASN A 322 8.00 6.89 19.35
C ASN A 322 7.11 7.63 20.37
N PRO A 323 6.96 7.11 21.59
CA PRO A 323 6.06 7.67 22.59
C PRO A 323 6.53 9.03 23.15
N ALA A 324 7.81 9.39 23.00
CA ALA A 324 8.36 10.68 23.44
C ALA A 324 8.15 11.75 22.35
N MET A 325 7.29 12.73 22.59
CA MET A 325 6.89 13.72 21.60
C MET A 325 7.41 15.14 21.88
N PRO A 326 7.80 15.93 20.86
CA PRO A 326 7.88 15.56 19.44
C PRO A 326 9.18 14.82 19.10
N ALA A 327 9.08 13.57 18.67
CA ALA A 327 10.22 12.85 18.07
C ALA A 327 10.34 13.18 16.57
N LYS A 328 11.53 13.00 16.01
CA LYS A 328 11.80 12.98 14.56
C LYS A 328 12.78 11.84 14.26
N PRO A 329 12.38 10.58 14.49
CA PRO A 329 13.25 9.43 14.31
C PRO A 329 13.51 9.24 12.81
N ILE A 330 14.74 8.89 12.47
CA ILE A 330 15.11 8.47 11.11
C ILE A 330 14.59 7.06 10.77
N ASP A 331 14.11 6.32 11.78
CA ASP A 331 13.70 4.92 11.66
C ASP A 331 12.24 4.74 11.18
N PHE A 332 11.48 5.82 10.97
CA PHE A 332 10.14 5.76 10.38
C PHE A 332 10.04 6.68 9.17
N ILE A 333 10.02 6.07 7.98
CA ILE A 333 9.99 6.77 6.69
C ILE A 333 8.66 6.48 6.00
N ARG A 334 7.89 7.55 5.77
CA ARG A 334 6.68 7.53 4.96
C ARG A 334 6.96 8.20 3.62
N MET A 335 6.82 7.47 2.51
CA MET A 335 7.02 7.96 1.15
C MET A 335 5.74 7.82 0.34
N ASN A 336 5.08 8.94 0.06
CA ASN A 336 3.84 8.95 -0.71
C ASN A 336 3.67 10.33 -1.38
N PRO A 337 3.52 10.43 -2.71
CA PRO A 337 3.23 11.71 -3.33
C PRO A 337 1.85 12.19 -2.91
N VAL A 338 1.72 13.47 -2.58
CA VAL A 338 0.42 14.09 -2.29
C VAL A 338 0.16 15.27 -3.22
N LEU A 339 -0.88 15.14 -4.04
CA LEU A 339 -1.43 16.27 -4.78
C LEU A 339 -2.23 17.13 -3.80
N ARG A 340 -1.76 18.35 -3.54
CA ARG A 340 -2.41 19.28 -2.62
C ARG A 340 -2.20 20.74 -3.00
N PRO A 341 -3.03 21.67 -2.53
CA PRO A 341 -2.76 23.09 -2.61
C PRO A 341 -1.46 23.47 -1.91
N ILE A 342 -0.79 24.49 -2.45
CA ILE A 342 0.42 25.09 -1.88
C ILE A 342 0.11 26.51 -1.42
N LEU A 343 0.42 26.83 -0.17
CA LEU A 343 0.26 28.19 0.34
C LEU A 343 1.43 29.05 -0.13
N VAL A 344 1.14 30.09 -0.90
CA VAL A 344 2.13 31.00 -1.48
C VAL A 344 2.02 32.39 -0.85
N ASN A 345 3.16 33.00 -0.55
CA ASN A 345 3.24 34.40 -0.14
C ASN A 345 3.41 35.27 -1.39
N GLY A 346 2.33 35.90 -1.84
CA GLY A 346 2.34 36.81 -2.99
C GLY A 346 2.34 38.30 -2.58
N PRO A 347 2.44 39.23 -3.55
CA PRO A 347 2.41 40.68 -3.31
C PRO A 347 1.12 41.16 -2.63
N SER A 348 -0.01 40.46 -2.89
CA SER A 348 -1.32 40.72 -2.29
C SER A 348 -1.58 39.94 -1.00
N GLY A 349 -0.58 39.23 -0.47
CA GLY A 349 -0.68 38.40 0.73
C GLY A 349 -0.67 36.90 0.45
N LYS A 350 -0.99 36.12 1.50
CA LYS A 350 -1.06 34.66 1.45
C LYS A 350 -2.27 34.18 0.65
N HIS A 351 -2.05 33.26 -0.26
CA HIS A 351 -3.12 32.59 -0.99
C HIS A 351 -2.74 31.16 -1.36
N TRP A 352 -3.72 30.30 -1.55
CA TRP A 352 -3.52 28.94 -2.03
C TRP A 352 -3.40 28.91 -3.57
N ASP A 353 -2.38 28.19 -4.05
CA ASP A 353 -2.08 28.02 -5.47
C ASP A 353 -1.85 26.52 -5.78
N LEU A 354 -1.75 26.21 -7.08
CA LEU A 354 -1.43 24.88 -7.60
C LEU A 354 0.03 24.51 -7.27
N PRO A 355 0.33 23.21 -7.12
CA PRO A 355 1.70 22.71 -7.19
C PRO A 355 2.42 23.16 -8.45
N ALA A 356 3.69 23.54 -8.31
CA ALA A 356 4.51 23.88 -9.46
C ALA A 356 4.57 22.71 -10.47
N GLY A 357 4.44 23.02 -11.76
CA GLY A 357 4.49 22.01 -12.84
C GLY A 357 3.20 21.24 -13.09
N ILE A 358 2.11 21.56 -12.37
CA ILE A 358 0.77 21.01 -12.60
C ILE A 358 -0.15 22.13 -13.08
N THR A 359 -0.81 21.95 -14.22
CA THR A 359 -1.81 22.91 -14.70
C THR A 359 -3.13 22.75 -13.95
N LYS A 360 -4.02 23.74 -14.10
CA LYS A 360 -5.37 23.71 -13.54
C LYS A 360 -6.15 22.48 -14.01
N GLU A 361 -6.07 22.17 -15.30
CA GLU A 361 -6.76 21.06 -15.95
C GLU A 361 -6.20 19.72 -15.46
N GLU A 362 -4.88 19.61 -15.36
CA GLU A 362 -4.21 18.42 -14.82
C GLU A 362 -4.56 18.20 -13.35
N TYR A 363 -4.61 19.26 -12.54
CA TYR A 363 -5.02 19.17 -11.14
C TYR A 363 -6.45 18.66 -11.01
N ALA A 364 -7.38 19.21 -11.80
CA ALA A 364 -8.77 18.75 -11.82
C ALA A 364 -8.89 17.29 -12.27
N ALA A 365 -8.12 16.90 -13.30
CA ALA A 365 -8.10 15.53 -13.80
C ALA A 365 -7.53 14.56 -12.76
N LEU A 366 -6.37 14.85 -12.16
CA LEU A 366 -5.76 14.00 -11.12
C LEU A 366 -6.68 13.79 -9.90
N ASN A 367 -7.43 14.82 -9.47
CA ASN A 367 -8.43 14.67 -8.39
C ASN A 367 -9.60 13.77 -8.77
N ALA A 368 -9.87 13.58 -10.07
CA ALA A 368 -10.97 12.78 -10.57
C ALA A 368 -10.56 11.33 -10.93
N ILE A 369 -9.26 11.03 -10.99
CA ILE A 369 -8.76 9.68 -11.29
C ILE A 369 -9.16 8.73 -10.16
N ASP A 370 -9.81 7.62 -10.54
CA ASP A 370 -10.18 6.53 -9.65
C ASP A 370 -9.00 5.55 -9.46
N MET A 371 -9.07 4.69 -8.45
CA MET A 371 -7.98 3.80 -8.04
C MET A 371 -7.57 2.77 -9.11
N ASP A 372 -8.46 2.43 -10.05
CA ASP A 372 -8.19 1.49 -11.13
C ASP A 372 -7.39 2.09 -12.30
N ALA A 373 -7.41 3.41 -12.50
CA ALA A 373 -6.65 4.19 -13.50
C ALA A 373 -6.27 3.38 -14.75
N VAL A 374 -7.26 3.02 -15.56
CA VAL A 374 -7.08 2.03 -16.65
C VAL A 374 -6.73 2.72 -17.97
N GLU A 375 -7.15 3.97 -18.15
CA GLU A 375 -6.99 4.69 -19.41
C GLU A 375 -5.59 5.33 -19.50
N GLU A 376 -5.00 5.37 -20.71
CA GLU A 376 -3.60 5.78 -20.89
C GLU A 376 -3.33 7.24 -20.49
N GLU A 377 -4.33 8.10 -20.64
CA GLU A 377 -4.27 9.51 -20.23
C GLU A 377 -4.19 9.66 -18.71
N GLU A 378 -4.98 8.88 -17.95
CA GLU A 378 -4.94 8.84 -16.49
C GLU A 378 -3.58 8.35 -16.00
N LEU A 379 -3.06 7.30 -16.65
CA LEU A 379 -1.75 6.73 -16.33
C LEU A 379 -0.61 7.71 -16.62
N SER A 380 -0.68 8.44 -17.74
CA SER A 380 0.29 9.49 -18.08
C SER A 380 0.33 10.61 -17.03
N LEU A 381 -0.85 11.06 -16.57
CA LEU A 381 -0.95 12.04 -15.49
C LEU A 381 -0.40 11.51 -14.17
N LEU A 382 -0.71 10.26 -13.82
CA LEU A 382 -0.17 9.62 -12.61
C LEU A 382 1.36 9.51 -12.67
N LYS A 383 1.92 9.12 -13.83
CA LYS A 383 3.37 9.10 -14.07
C LYS A 383 3.97 10.49 -13.89
N LYS A 384 3.35 11.52 -14.48
CA LYS A 384 3.79 12.92 -14.31
C LYS A 384 3.80 13.35 -12.84
N MET A 385 2.74 13.07 -12.08
CA MET A 385 2.67 13.38 -10.65
C MET A 385 3.76 12.65 -9.86
N CYS A 386 3.96 11.36 -10.13
CA CYS A 386 4.99 10.55 -9.49
C CYS A 386 6.41 11.09 -9.82
N ASP A 387 6.69 11.37 -11.09
CA ASP A 387 7.99 11.87 -11.53
C ASP A 387 8.28 13.27 -10.95
N ASN A 388 7.26 14.13 -10.87
CA ASN A 388 7.40 15.42 -10.19
C ASN A 388 7.76 15.24 -8.72
N TRP A 389 7.12 14.31 -7.99
CA TRP A 389 7.45 14.01 -6.60
C TRP A 389 8.86 13.44 -6.44
N LEU A 390 9.21 12.42 -7.24
CA LEU A 390 10.52 11.77 -7.20
C LEU A 390 11.67 12.72 -7.53
N ASN A 391 11.39 13.83 -8.22
CA ASN A 391 12.36 14.87 -8.57
C ASN A 391 12.26 16.13 -7.70
N ASN A 392 11.42 16.13 -6.65
CA ASN A 392 11.12 17.30 -5.81
C ASN A 392 10.62 18.53 -6.61
N SER A 393 9.95 18.29 -7.74
CA SER A 393 9.42 19.30 -8.66
C SER A 393 7.95 19.59 -8.37
N GLY A 394 7.69 20.28 -7.24
CA GLY A 394 6.37 20.84 -6.92
C GLY A 394 5.38 19.90 -6.23
N ILE A 395 5.47 18.58 -6.42
CA ILE A 395 4.64 17.60 -5.68
C ILE A 395 5.34 17.21 -4.37
N PRO A 396 4.76 17.55 -3.20
CA PRO A 396 5.35 17.22 -1.90
C PRO A 396 5.14 15.75 -1.53
N ASN A 397 5.88 15.32 -0.51
CA ASN A 397 5.63 14.06 0.17
C ASN A 397 4.53 14.23 1.21
N GLN A 398 3.72 13.19 1.40
CA GLN A 398 2.72 13.15 2.46
C GLN A 398 3.41 13.07 3.82
N SER A 399 3.21 14.11 4.64
CA SER A 399 3.66 14.11 6.04
C SER A 399 2.82 13.19 6.91
N ILE A 400 3.38 12.71 8.02
CA ILE A 400 2.61 11.99 9.05
C ILE A 400 1.66 12.97 9.77
N ARG A 401 2.12 14.21 9.99
CA ARG A 401 1.30 15.33 10.46
C ARG A 401 1.76 16.63 9.79
N SER A 402 0.79 17.47 9.45
CA SER A 402 1.02 18.81 8.92
C SER A 402 0.39 19.90 9.80
N ASP A 403 0.86 21.13 9.63
CA ASP A 403 0.19 22.32 10.20
C ASP A 403 -1.01 22.77 9.32
N ALA A 404 -1.65 23.88 9.70
CA ALA A 404 -2.78 24.45 8.97
C ALA A 404 -2.40 24.99 7.58
N ALA A 405 -1.12 25.26 7.33
CA ALA A 405 -0.60 25.63 6.01
C ALA A 405 -0.12 24.39 5.22
N LEU A 406 -0.46 23.18 5.70
CA LEU A 406 -0.08 21.89 5.14
C LEU A 406 1.44 21.68 5.10
N ASN A 407 2.22 22.39 5.91
CA ASN A 407 3.66 22.14 6.05
C ASN A 407 3.90 20.91 6.94
N CYS A 408 4.91 20.13 6.61
CA CYS A 408 5.27 18.93 7.36
C CYS A 408 5.76 19.29 8.78
N LEU A 409 5.07 18.77 9.80
CA LEU A 409 5.49 18.82 11.21
C LEU A 409 6.21 17.53 11.64
N ILE A 410 5.67 16.38 11.19
CA ILE A 410 6.17 15.04 11.52
C ILE A 410 6.32 14.23 10.22
N GLY A 411 7.44 13.52 10.09
CA GLY A 411 7.83 12.77 8.90
C GLY A 411 8.70 13.61 7.97
N HIS A 412 8.56 13.40 6.66
CA HIS A 412 9.41 14.02 5.64
C HIS A 412 8.56 14.89 4.71
N ALA A 413 9.02 16.11 4.44
CA ALA A 413 8.30 17.07 3.60
C ALA A 413 8.37 16.73 2.10
N ASP A 414 9.44 16.05 1.67
CA ASP A 414 9.72 15.73 0.28
C ASP A 414 10.48 14.41 0.12
N PHE A 415 10.59 13.95 -1.13
CA PHE A 415 11.22 12.67 -1.45
C PHE A 415 12.71 12.65 -1.12
N ASN A 416 13.47 13.71 -1.41
CA ASN A 416 14.90 13.76 -1.12
C ASN A 416 15.22 13.66 0.38
N ALA A 417 14.43 14.32 1.23
CA ALA A 417 14.59 14.20 2.68
C ALA A 417 14.40 12.74 3.13
N ALA A 418 13.30 12.10 2.70
CA ALA A 418 13.01 10.70 3.02
C ALA A 418 14.07 9.74 2.45
N LYS A 419 14.55 9.97 1.23
CA LYS A 419 15.60 9.19 0.56
C LYS A 419 16.92 9.26 1.30
N THR A 420 17.27 10.44 1.81
CA THR A 420 18.51 10.65 2.58
C THR A 420 18.53 9.80 3.83
N ASP A 421 17.43 9.77 4.59
CA ASP A 421 17.31 8.93 5.78
C ASP A 421 17.30 7.44 5.42
N PHE A 422 16.61 7.03 4.35
CA PHE A 422 16.64 5.65 3.88
C PHE A 422 18.07 5.20 3.53
N LYS A 423 18.84 6.05 2.85
CA LYS A 423 20.25 5.78 2.53
C LYS A 423 21.10 5.66 3.79
N SER A 424 20.82 6.45 4.82
CA SER A 424 21.54 6.41 6.10
C SER A 424 21.39 5.06 6.83
N TRP A 425 20.28 4.33 6.65
CA TRP A 425 20.08 3.01 7.26
C TRP A 425 21.11 1.96 6.86
N PHE A 426 21.79 2.18 5.73
CA PHE A 426 22.76 1.25 5.15
C PHE A 426 24.18 1.82 5.12
N ALA A 427 24.38 3.05 5.61
CA ALA A 427 25.72 3.59 5.80
C ALA A 427 26.45 2.80 6.90
N ALA A 428 27.75 2.58 6.74
CA ALA A 428 28.57 2.07 7.83
C ALA A 428 28.47 3.06 9.01
N PRO A 429 28.45 2.59 10.27
CA PRO A 429 28.47 3.50 11.41
C PRO A 429 29.68 4.41 11.27
N THR A 430 29.45 5.71 11.13
CA THR A 430 30.50 6.69 11.30
C THR A 430 30.99 6.54 12.73
N ASN A 431 32.25 6.09 12.88
CA ASN A 431 32.94 6.12 14.17
C ASN A 431 33.00 7.59 14.62
N LEU A 432 31.99 8.02 15.36
CA LEU A 432 32.04 9.24 16.15
C LEU A 432 32.92 8.89 17.36
N HIS A 433 34.20 9.25 17.24
CA HIS A 433 35.14 9.31 18.35
C HIS A 433 34.79 10.44 19.31
#